data_AF-A0A3B0PMU9-F1
#
_entry.id   AF-A0A3B0PMU9-F1
#
_cell.length_a   1.000
_cell.length_b   1.000
_cell.length_c   1.000
_cell.angle_alpha   90.00
_cell.angle_beta   90.00
_cell.angle_gamma   90.00
#
_symmetry.space_group_name_H-M   'P 1'
#
loop_
_entity.id
_entity.type
_entity.pdbx_description
1 polymer ?
#
loop_
_entity_poly.entity_id
_entity_poly.type
_entity_poly.pdbx_seq_one_letter_code
_entity_poly.pdbx_strand_id
1 'polypeptide(L)' 'MLKKIEGLSPSISIEQKTIHNNPRSTVSTVTEIYDYLRLLYARIVKSYCPRHNIEITPQTTKYILNLAYKNPKTLN' A
#
# COMPACT_ATOMS: atom_id res chain seq x y z
N MET A 1 14.67 0.54 48.40
CA MET A 1 13.27 0.90 48.06
C MET A 1 13.32 2.17 47.21
N LEU A 2 13.48 2.05 45.89
CA LEU A 2 13.61 3.20 44.99
C LEU A 2 12.22 3.66 44.56
N LYS A 3 11.93 4.94 44.80
CA LYS A 3 10.68 5.62 44.43
C LYS A 3 10.50 5.57 42.92
N LYS A 4 9.35 5.06 42.49
CA LYS A 4 8.83 5.16 41.14
C LYS A 4 8.72 6.65 40.79
N ILE A 5 9.41 7.09 39.75
CA ILE A 5 9.37 8.48 39.30
C ILE A 5 8.09 8.63 38.46
N GLU A 6 7.03 9.12 39.08
CA GLU A 6 5.76 9.40 38.41
C GLU A 6 5.78 10.84 37.87
N GLY A 7 5.48 11.03 36.59
CA GLY A 7 5.40 12.35 35.95
C GLY A 7 6.37 12.62 34.79
N LEU A 8 7.13 11.65 34.29
CA LEU A 8 7.86 11.86 33.03
C LEU A 8 6.89 11.85 31.85
N SER A 9 6.95 12.92 31.04
CA SER A 9 6.39 12.92 29.69
C SER A 9 7.01 11.78 28.87
N PRO A 10 6.28 11.19 27.90
CA PRO A 10 6.83 10.13 27.06
C PRO A 10 8.16 10.59 26.46
N SER A 11 9.22 9.84 26.75
CA SER A 11 10.56 10.11 26.22
C SER A 11 10.83 9.15 25.06
N ILE A 12 11.36 9.68 23.97
CA ILE A 12 11.78 8.91 22.80
C ILE A 12 13.30 9.02 22.71
N SER A 13 13.99 7.88 22.84
CA SER A 13 15.43 7.79 22.61
C SER A 13 15.69 7.60 21.12
N ILE A 14 16.62 8.38 20.55
CA ILE A 14 17.07 8.25 19.17
C ILE A 14 18.46 7.63 19.20
N GLU A 15 18.54 6.34 18.89
CA GLU A 15 19.78 5.57 18.84
C GLU A 15 20.09 5.17 17.40
N GLN A 16 21.36 5.21 17.00
CA GLN A 16 21.81 4.68 15.71
C GLN A 16 21.88 3.15 15.78
N LYS A 17 20.72 2.49 15.85
CA LYS A 17 20.63 1.05 15.58
C LYS A 17 20.68 0.83 14.08
N THR A 18 21.62 0.02 13.61
CA THR A 18 21.56 -0.56 12.27
C THR A 18 20.22 -1.29 12.14
N ILE A 19 19.32 -0.70 11.35
CA ILE A 19 17.92 -1.10 11.23
C ILE A 19 17.90 -2.59 10.85
N HIS A 20 17.06 -3.38 11.53
CA HIS A 20 16.82 -4.77 11.12
C HIS A 20 16.30 -4.74 9.68
N ASN A 21 17.15 -5.12 8.71
CA ASN A 21 16.90 -4.95 7.29
C ASN A 21 15.76 -5.86 6.84
N ASN A 22 14.53 -5.36 6.84
CA ASN A 22 13.51 -5.91 5.98
C ASN A 22 13.85 -5.47 4.54
N PRO A 23 14.13 -6.38 3.60
CA PRO A 23 14.50 -6.04 2.23
C PRO A 23 13.40 -5.28 1.46
N ARG A 24 12.17 -5.25 1.99
CA ARG A 24 11.07 -4.43 1.45
C ARG A 24 11.03 -3.01 2.00
N SER A 25 11.78 -2.71 3.07
CA SER A 25 11.86 -1.37 3.64
C SER A 25 12.75 -0.49 2.77
N THR A 26 12.19 0.63 2.33
CA THR A 26 12.89 1.69 1.61
C THR A 26 12.91 2.96 2.46
N VAL A 27 13.76 3.93 2.10
CA VAL A 27 13.75 5.26 2.74
C VAL A 27 12.34 5.83 2.76
N SER A 28 11.63 5.75 1.64
CA SER A 28 10.27 6.26 1.50
C SER A 28 9.26 5.61 2.44
N THR A 29 9.41 4.32 2.78
CA THR A 29 8.54 3.64 3.75
C THR A 29 8.91 3.97 5.20
N VAL A 30 10.19 4.23 5.50
CA VAL A 30 10.63 4.62 6.85
C VAL A 30 10.21 6.06 7.18
N THR A 31 10.24 6.94 6.17
CA THR A 31 9.80 8.34 6.29
C THR A 31 8.29 8.52 6.10
N GLU A 32 7.53 7.45 5.86
CA GLU A 32 6.08 7.47 5.55
C GLU A 32 5.69 8.24 4.27
N ILE A 33 6.64 8.84 3.53
CA ILE A 33 6.41 9.51 2.25
C ILE A 33 5.68 8.60 1.26
N TYR A 34 5.98 7.30 1.25
CA TYR A 34 5.32 6.36 0.35
C TYR A 34 3.80 6.27 0.58
N ASP A 35 3.33 6.49 1.81
CA ASP A 35 1.90 6.47 2.13
C ASP A 35 1.17 7.69 1.57
N TYR A 36 1.82 8.86 1.64
CA TYR A 36 1.32 10.07 0.98
C TYR A 36 1.29 9.90 -0.54
N LEU A 37 2.35 9.34 -1.12
CA LEU A 37 2.38 9.04 -2.56
C LEU A 37 1.26 8.08 -2.94
N ARG A 38 1.01 7.03 -2.15
CA ARG A 38 -0.08 6.07 -2.42
C ARG A 38 -1.45 6.77 -2.48
N LEU A 39 -1.73 7.69 -1.56
CA LEU A 39 -2.95 8.50 -1.58
C LEU A 39 -3.02 9.42 -2.79
N LEU A 40 -1.90 10.05 -3.17
CA LEU A 40 -1.80 10.91 -4.34
C LEU A 40 -2.14 10.14 -5.63
N TYR A 41 -1.48 8.99 -5.84
CA TYR A 41 -1.68 8.15 -7.01
C TYR A 41 -3.11 7.60 -7.08
N ALA A 42 -3.69 7.20 -5.94
CA ALA A 42 -5.07 6.71 -5.90
C ALA A 42 -6.11 7.77 -6.28
N ARG A 43 -5.83 9.06 -6.04
CA ARG A 43 -6.78 10.16 -6.29
C ARG A 43 -6.63 10.79 -7.67
N ILE A 44 -5.41 10.97 -8.16
CA ILE A 44 -5.15 11.78 -9.36
C ILE A 44 -4.96 10.92 -10.62
N VAL A 45 -4.43 9.71 -10.48
CA VAL A 45 -3.95 8.95 -11.64
C VAL A 45 -5.05 8.08 -12.25
N LYS A 46 -5.16 8.17 -13.58
CA LYS A 46 -5.97 7.26 -14.41
C LYS A 46 -5.27 5.91 -14.52
N SER A 47 -6.01 4.84 -14.25
CA SER A 47 -5.47 3.48 -14.32
C SER A 47 -5.51 2.95 -15.76
N TYR A 48 -4.39 2.40 -16.23
CA TYR A 48 -4.26 1.82 -17.58
C TYR A 48 -3.91 0.34 -17.51
N CYS A 49 -4.38 -0.43 -18.49
CA CYS A 49 -3.99 -1.84 -18.62
C CYS A 49 -2.51 -1.94 -19.05
N PRO A 50 -1.65 -2.67 -18.31
CA PRO A 50 -0.22 -2.76 -18.62
C PRO A 50 0.11 -3.53 -19.91
N ARG A 51 -0.84 -4.32 -20.45
CA ARG A 51 -0.64 -5.11 -21.68
C ARG A 51 -1.12 -4.38 -22.94
N HIS A 52 -2.25 -3.68 -22.85
CA HIS A 52 -2.92 -3.09 -24.01
C HIS A 52 -2.92 -1.56 -23.98
N ASN A 53 -2.46 -0.96 -22.89
CA ASN A 53 -2.37 0.48 -22.69
C ASN A 53 -3.71 1.24 -22.84
N ILE A 54 -4.83 0.55 -22.58
CA ILE A 54 -6.19 1.10 -22.59
C ILE A 54 -6.60 1.59 -21.20
N GLU A 55 -7.37 2.67 -21.13
CA GLU A 55 -7.91 3.22 -19.87
C GLU A 55 -8.89 2.23 -19.23
N ILE A 56 -8.76 2.01 -17.92
CA ILE A 56 -9.64 1.12 -17.17
C ILE A 56 -10.91 1.87 -16.79
N THR A 57 -12.05 1.35 -17.24
CA THR A 57 -13.38 1.89 -16.98
C THR A 57 -14.21 0.96 -16.10
N PRO A 58 -15.22 1.48 -15.39
CA PRO A 58 -16.14 0.66 -14.61
C PRO A 58 -16.89 -0.31 -15.52
N GLN A 59 -17.00 -1.57 -15.09
CA GLN A 59 -17.67 -2.61 -15.85
C GLN A 59 -19.01 -3.00 -15.22
N THR A 60 -20.01 -3.23 -16.07
CA THR A 60 -21.33 -3.68 -15.63
C THR A 60 -21.31 -5.16 -15.28
N THR A 61 -22.11 -5.56 -14.29
CA THR A 61 -22.27 -6.97 -13.89
C THR A 61 -22.62 -7.89 -15.07
N LYS A 62 -23.49 -7.44 -15.98
CA LYS A 62 -23.86 -8.20 -17.20
C LYS A 62 -22.66 -8.46 -18.11
N TYR A 63 -21.77 -7.48 -18.25
CA TYR A 63 -20.56 -7.59 -19.07
C TYR A 63 -19.58 -8.61 -18.46
N ILE A 64 -19.41 -8.57 -17.13
CA ILE A 64 -18.58 -9.54 -16.40
C ILE A 64 -19.16 -10.96 -16.52
N LEU A 65 -20.48 -11.13 -16.37
CA LEU A 65 -21.16 -12.42 -16.55
C LEU A 65 -20.94 -12.96 -17.97
N ASN A 66 -21.11 -12.13 -18.99
CA ASN A 66 -20.90 -12.53 -20.39
C ASN A 66 -19.44 -12.97 -20.64
N LEU A 67 -18.47 -12.22 -20.10
CA LEU A 67 -17.05 -12.60 -20.18
C LEU A 67 -16.77 -13.97 -19.53
N ALA A 68 -17.38 -14.25 -18.36
CA ALA A 68 -17.21 -15.51 -17.67
C ALA A 68 -17.77 -16.70 -18.47
N TYR A 69 -18.96 -16.56 -19.07
CA TYR A 69 -19.54 -17.61 -19.93
C TYR A 69 -18.76 -17.82 -21.24
N LYS A 70 -18.12 -16.76 -21.76
CA LYS A 70 -17.37 -16.81 -23.03
C LYS A 70 -16.01 -17.52 -22.90
N ASN A 71 -15.41 -17.53 -21.72
CA ASN A 71 -14.10 -18.17 -21.46
C ASN A 71 -14.23 -19.26 -20.37
N PRO A 72 -14.61 -20.50 -20.70
CA PRO A 72 -14.76 -21.57 -19.71
C PRO A 72 -13.43 -22.08 -19.08
N LYS A 73 -12.28 -21.51 -19.46
CA LYS A 73 -10.95 -21.96 -18.99
C LYS A 73 -10.52 -21.42 -17.61
N THR A 74 -11.34 -20.60 -16.94
CA THR A 74 -11.00 -20.01 -15.63
C THR A 74 -11.69 -20.67 -14.44
N LEU A 75 -12.40 -21.80 -14.65
CA LEU A 75 -13.17 -22.52 -13.62
C LEU A 75 -12.53 -23.83 -13.14
N ASN A 76 -11.21 -24.01 -13.36
CA ASN A 76 -10.43 -25.11 -12.78
C ASN A 76 -9.35 -24.56 -11.86
#